data_AF-A0A3D8YKD6-F1
#
_entry.id   AF-A0A3D8YKD6-F1
#
_cell.length_a   1.000
_cell.length_b   1.000
_cell.length_c   1.000
_cell.angle_alpha   90.00
_cell.angle_beta   90.00
_cell.angle_gamma   90.00
#
_symmetry.space_group_name_H-M   'P 1'
#
loop_
_entity.id
_entity.type
_entity.pdbx_description
1 polymer ?
#
loop_
_entity_poly.entity_id
_entity_poly.type
_entity_poly.pdbx_seq_one_letter_code
_entity_poly.pdbx_strand_id
1 'polypeptide(L)'
;GSHGPNYDNKVPLNFRVFKPYCSSADLSSCSKESLINAYDNTIFYNDYLLDKIISMLKKAKQPALMIYLSDHGESLGEEAFYLHGIPKSIAPKEQYEIPFILYANDLFKEEHSII
;
A
#
# COMPACT_ATOMS: atom_id res chain seq x y z
N GLY A 1 -4.99 -2.50 -1.51
CA GLY A 1 -4.89 -1.35 -0.59
C GLY A 1 -4.89 -1.83 0.85
N SER A 2 -4.62 -0.91 1.78
CA SER A 2 -4.28 -1.22 3.17
C SER A 2 -5.30 -0.70 4.20
N HIS A 3 -6.56 -0.54 3.80
CA HIS A 3 -7.59 0.08 4.63
C HIS A 3 -7.88 -0.74 5.90
N GLY A 4 -7.71 -0.12 7.09
CA GLY A 4 -8.00 -0.72 8.40
C GLY A 4 -9.51 -0.81 8.73
N PRO A 5 -9.87 -1.15 9.98
CA PRO A 5 -8.98 -1.60 11.05
C PRO A 5 -8.54 -3.08 10.91
N ASN A 6 -9.30 -3.92 10.20
CA ASN A 6 -8.95 -5.33 10.02
C ASN A 6 -8.00 -5.51 8.82
N TYR A 7 -6.71 -5.24 9.02
CA TYR A 7 -5.69 -5.33 7.96
C TYR A 7 -5.51 -6.78 7.46
N ASP A 8 -5.57 -7.77 8.34
CA ASP A 8 -5.38 -9.18 7.99
C ASP A 8 -6.44 -9.70 7.01
N ASN A 9 -7.67 -9.19 7.09
CA ASN A 9 -8.76 -9.50 6.16
C ASN A 9 -8.54 -8.99 4.74
N LYS A 10 -7.54 -8.12 4.52
CA LYS A 10 -7.16 -7.63 3.17
C LYS A 10 -6.20 -8.57 2.44
N VAL A 11 -5.69 -9.61 3.13
CA VAL A 11 -4.55 -10.39 2.67
C VAL A 11 -4.87 -11.89 2.70
N PRO A 12 -4.71 -12.61 1.57
CA PRO A 12 -4.80 -14.07 1.55
C PRO A 12 -3.78 -14.72 2.49
N LEU A 13 -4.10 -15.89 3.04
CA LEU A 13 -3.27 -16.55 4.07
C LEU A 13 -1.80 -16.76 3.64
N ASN A 14 -1.54 -17.05 2.37
CA ASN A 14 -0.19 -17.25 1.83
C ASN A 14 0.62 -15.96 1.68
N PHE A 15 0.01 -14.79 1.85
CA PHE A 15 0.67 -13.49 1.87
C PHE A 15 0.84 -12.92 3.30
N ARG A 16 0.42 -13.67 4.34
CA ARG A 16 0.61 -13.31 5.75
C ARG A 16 1.97 -13.80 6.27
N VAL A 17 3.03 -13.26 5.68
CA VAL A 17 4.42 -13.70 5.90
C VAL A 17 5.01 -13.12 7.18
N PHE A 18 4.66 -11.88 7.53
CA PHE A 18 5.14 -11.22 8.75
C PHE A 18 4.29 -11.64 9.95
N LYS A 19 4.94 -12.10 11.02
CA LYS A 19 4.32 -12.67 12.23
C LYS A 19 5.07 -12.24 13.49
N PRO A 20 4.39 -12.11 14.65
CA PRO A 20 2.93 -12.23 14.84
C PRO A 20 2.20 -11.10 14.11
N TYR A 21 0.93 -11.28 13.72
CA TYR A 21 0.11 -10.22 13.12
C TYR A 21 -1.20 -10.03 13.90
N CYS A 22 -1.64 -8.78 13.99
CA CYS A 22 -2.92 -8.39 14.60
C CYS A 22 -4.10 -8.87 13.74
N SER A 23 -5.11 -9.46 14.37
CA SER A 23 -6.36 -9.89 13.73
C SER A 23 -7.59 -9.32 14.44
N SER A 24 -7.42 -8.22 15.18
CA SER A 24 -8.46 -7.55 15.95
C SER A 24 -8.84 -6.23 15.26
N ALA A 25 -10.13 -5.88 15.30
CA ALA A 25 -10.59 -4.55 14.91
C ALA A 25 -10.25 -3.49 15.97
N ASP A 26 -10.03 -3.91 17.22
CA ASP A 26 -9.54 -3.05 18.29
C ASP A 26 -8.01 -2.98 18.21
N LEU A 27 -7.50 -2.00 17.45
CA LEU A 27 -6.07 -1.82 17.20
C LEU A 27 -5.27 -1.54 18.49
N SER A 28 -5.92 -0.97 19.51
CA SER A 28 -5.28 -0.65 20.79
C SER A 28 -4.97 -1.90 21.62
N SER A 29 -5.68 -3.00 21.36
CA SER A 29 -5.44 -4.30 21.99
C SER A 29 -4.24 -5.06 21.42
N CYS A 30 -3.74 -4.65 20.25
CA CYS A 30 -2.62 -5.29 19.58
C CYS A 30 -1.28 -4.70 20.02
N SER A 31 -0.24 -5.54 20.04
CA SER A 31 1.13 -5.01 20.16
C SER A 31 1.46 -4.19 18.92
N LYS A 32 2.30 -3.16 19.08
CA LYS A 32 2.75 -2.32 17.96
C LYS A 32 3.36 -3.15 16.84
N GLU A 33 4.18 -4.14 17.18
CA GLU A 33 4.79 -5.06 16.22
C GLU A 33 3.74 -5.87 15.44
N SER A 34 2.72 -6.43 16.11
CA SER A 34 1.72 -7.24 15.42
C SER A 34 0.82 -6.42 14.51
N LEU A 35 0.52 -5.17 14.91
CA LEU A 35 -0.19 -4.20 14.08
C LEU A 35 0.61 -3.85 12.83
N ILE A 36 1.89 -3.51 12.98
CA ILE A 36 2.78 -3.21 11.84
C ILE A 36 2.89 -4.42 10.92
N ASN A 37 3.12 -5.62 11.45
CA ASN A 37 3.19 -6.84 10.64
C ASN A 37 1.87 -7.11 9.88
N ALA A 38 0.72 -6.83 10.47
CA ALA A 38 -0.57 -6.96 9.77
C ALA A 38 -0.69 -5.97 8.61
N TYR A 39 -0.24 -4.72 8.80
CA TYR A 39 -0.17 -3.70 7.76
C TYR A 39 0.86 -4.04 6.67
N ASP A 40 2.07 -4.48 7.04
CA ASP A 40 3.12 -4.85 6.08
C ASP A 40 2.71 -6.02 5.20
N ASN A 41 1.89 -6.95 5.71
CA ASN A 41 1.29 -8.00 4.89
C ASN A 41 0.34 -7.43 3.81
N THR A 42 -0.36 -6.31 4.07
CA THR A 42 -1.17 -5.64 3.03
C THR A 42 -0.30 -4.95 1.99
N ILE A 43 0.83 -4.38 2.40
CA ILE A 43 1.83 -3.80 1.49
C ILE A 43 2.46 -4.89 0.61
N PHE A 44 2.85 -6.03 1.19
CA PHE A 44 3.40 -7.16 0.44
C PHE A 44 2.42 -7.70 -0.60
N TYR A 45 1.13 -7.80 -0.24
CA TYR A 45 0.11 -8.20 -1.21
C TYR A 45 -0.13 -7.14 -2.29
N ASN A 46 -0.08 -5.85 -1.93
CA ASN A 46 -0.21 -4.75 -2.90
C ASN A 46 0.96 -4.71 -3.88
N ASP A 47 2.19 -4.93 -3.42
CA ASP A 47 3.38 -5.09 -4.25
C ASP A 47 3.20 -6.21 -5.29
N TYR A 48 2.74 -7.39 -4.86
CA TYR A 48 2.40 -8.50 -5.77
C TYR A 48 1.39 -8.10 -6.84
N LEU A 49 0.33 -7.36 -6.49
CA LEU A 49 -0.66 -6.89 -7.46
C LEU A 49 -0.05 -5.91 -8.47
N LEU A 50 0.78 -4.97 -8.01
CA LEU A 50 1.48 -4.03 -8.88
C LEU A 50 2.46 -4.75 -9.83
N ASP A 51 3.19 -5.76 -9.36
CA ASP A 51 4.04 -6.60 -10.20
C ASP A 51 3.23 -7.29 -11.31
N LYS A 52 2.03 -7.82 -11.00
CA LYS A 52 1.16 -8.43 -12.02
C LYS A 52 0.69 -7.43 -13.06
N ILE A 53 0.32 -6.22 -12.64
CA ILE A 53 -0.08 -5.15 -13.57
C ILE A 53 1.11 -4.76 -14.44
N ILE A 54 2.28 -4.48 -13.86
CA ILE A 54 3.49 -4.13 -14.61
C ILE A 54 3.85 -5.26 -15.59
N SER A 55 3.81 -6.52 -15.17
CA SER A 55 4.07 -7.69 -16.01
C SER A 55 3.09 -7.81 -17.19
N MET A 56 1.84 -7.42 -17.00
CA MET A 56 0.85 -7.33 -18.08
C MET A 56 1.19 -6.20 -19.05
N LEU A 57 1.50 -5.00 -18.55
CA LEU A 57 1.83 -3.83 -19.37
C LEU A 57 3.13 -4.00 -20.16
N LYS A 58 4.12 -4.72 -19.60
CA LYS A 58 5.34 -5.15 -20.30
C LYS A 58 5.05 -5.95 -21.58
N LYS A 59 3.96 -6.72 -21.60
CA LYS A 59 3.56 -7.57 -22.73
C LYS A 59 2.55 -6.91 -23.66
N ALA A 60 2.08 -5.69 -23.33
CA ALA A 60 1.11 -4.98 -24.14
C ALA A 60 1.73 -4.58 -25.49
N LYS A 61 0.93 -4.69 -26.56
CA LYS A 61 1.34 -4.35 -27.94
C LYS A 61 1.09 -2.87 -28.29
N GLN A 62 0.84 -2.04 -27.28
CA GLN A 62 0.56 -0.62 -27.39
C GLN A 62 1.32 0.14 -26.30
N PRO A 63 1.66 1.43 -26.52
CA PRO A 63 2.13 2.34 -25.48
C PRO A 63 1.26 2.26 -24.23
N ALA A 64 1.89 2.08 -23.07
CA ALA A 64 1.20 2.01 -21.80
C ALA A 64 1.95 2.70 -20.67
N LEU A 65 1.19 3.40 -19.83
CA LEU A 65 1.63 4.07 -18.62
C LEU A 65 0.79 3.59 -17.44
N MET A 66 1.43 3.27 -16.33
CA MET A 66 0.81 3.05 -15.03
C MET A 66 1.21 4.18 -14.11
N ILE A 67 0.20 4.80 -13.48
CA ILE A 67 0.36 5.71 -12.36
C ILE A 67 -0.34 5.05 -11.18
N TYR A 68 0.42 4.78 -10.12
CA TYR A 68 -0.13 4.31 -8.85
C TYR A 68 0.12 5.38 -7.78
N LEU A 69 -0.94 5.75 -7.07
CA LEU A 69 -0.90 6.60 -5.90
C LEU A 69 -1.88 6.07 -4.86
N SER A 70 -1.52 6.14 -3.59
CA SER A 70 -2.49 5.97 -2.50
C SER A 70 -3.35 7.23 -2.40
N ASP A 71 -4.59 7.10 -1.92
CA ASP A 71 -5.47 8.22 -1.62
C ASP A 71 -5.04 8.96 -0.34
N HIS A 72 -4.56 8.21 0.65
CA HIS A 72 -3.96 8.73 1.89
C HIS A 72 -2.98 7.69 2.49
N GLY A 73 -2.31 8.07 3.59
CA GLY A 73 -1.49 7.18 4.42
C GLY A 73 -2.27 6.65 5.64
N GLU A 74 -1.61 6.03 6.61
CA GLU A 74 -2.28 5.40 7.77
C GLU A 74 -1.45 5.62 9.06
N SER A 75 -2.08 6.05 10.15
CA SER A 75 -1.48 6.04 11.49
C SER A 75 -1.61 4.64 12.13
N LEU A 76 -0.54 4.15 12.73
CA LEU A 76 -0.43 2.80 13.29
C LEU A 76 -0.07 2.82 14.79
N GLY A 77 -0.49 3.85 15.50
CA GLY A 77 -0.31 4.02 16.95
C GLY A 77 0.72 5.09 17.33
N GLU A 78 1.31 5.81 16.39
CA GLU A 78 2.16 6.98 16.64
C GLU A 78 1.36 8.03 17.42
N GLU A 79 1.88 8.50 18.56
CA GLU A 79 1.21 9.51 19.40
C GLU A 79 -0.24 9.15 19.77
N ALA A 80 -0.53 7.85 19.88
CA ALA A 80 -1.87 7.29 20.10
C ALA A 80 -2.88 7.51 18.96
N PHE A 81 -2.44 7.97 17.79
CA PHE A 81 -3.26 8.03 16.58
C PHE A 81 -3.31 6.69 15.87
N TYR A 82 -4.51 6.32 15.44
CA TYR A 82 -4.77 5.15 14.61
C TYR A 82 -5.62 5.56 13.42
N LEU A 83 -5.59 4.73 12.36
CA LEU A 83 -6.37 4.93 11.14
C LEU A 83 -6.00 6.25 10.43
N HIS A 84 -6.98 6.90 9.83
CA HIS A 84 -6.82 8.10 9.02
C HIS A 84 -8.03 9.03 9.20
N GLY A 85 -7.99 10.21 8.57
CA GLY A 85 -9.08 11.18 8.59
C GLY A 85 -8.92 12.30 9.63
N ILE A 86 -7.72 12.46 10.19
CA ILE A 86 -7.41 13.59 11.07
C ILE A 86 -7.40 14.88 10.23
N PRO A 87 -7.96 16.01 10.74
CA PRO A 87 -7.93 17.28 10.04
C PRO A 87 -6.51 17.68 9.62
N LYS A 88 -6.31 18.10 8.36
CA LYS A 88 -4.99 18.38 7.77
C LYS A 88 -4.12 19.34 8.60
N SER A 89 -4.72 20.27 9.35
CA SER A 89 -3.99 21.21 10.22
C SER A 89 -3.22 20.55 11.37
N ILE A 90 -3.61 19.32 11.74
CA ILE A 90 -3.04 18.56 12.86
C ILE A 90 -2.74 17.10 12.48
N ALA A 91 -2.96 16.70 11.22
CA ALA A 91 -2.72 15.35 10.77
C ALA A 91 -1.21 15.02 10.84
N PRO A 92 -0.84 13.85 11.38
CA PRO A 92 0.55 13.42 11.37
C PRO A 92 0.94 13.02 9.94
N LYS A 93 2.25 13.04 9.64
CA LYS A 93 2.78 12.78 8.29
C LYS A 93 2.38 11.41 7.75
N GLU A 94 2.22 10.45 8.64
CA GLU A 94 1.79 9.09 8.36
C GLU A 94 0.46 9.04 7.61
N GLN A 95 -0.42 10.05 7.73
CA GLN A 95 -1.71 10.09 7.02
C GLN A 95 -1.66 10.74 5.64
N TYR A 96 -0.57 11.41 5.26
CA TYR A 96 -0.48 12.13 3.97
C TYR A 96 0.80 11.88 3.16
N GLU A 97 1.84 11.29 3.76
CA GLU A 97 2.97 10.73 3.00
C GLU A 97 2.52 9.42 2.35
N ILE A 98 2.47 9.41 1.02
CA ILE A 98 1.91 8.31 0.23
C ILE A 98 2.91 7.78 -0.80
N PRO A 99 2.82 6.50 -1.18
CA PRO A 99 3.56 5.99 -2.33
C PRO A 99 3.06 6.62 -3.63
N PHE A 100 4.00 6.96 -4.51
CA PHE A 100 3.74 7.36 -5.90
C PHE A 100 4.68 6.58 -6.81
N ILE A 101 4.11 5.76 -7.71
CA ILE A 101 4.86 4.88 -8.60
C ILE A 101 4.43 5.15 -10.04
N LEU A 102 5.43 5.36 -10.90
CA LEU A 102 5.26 5.50 -12.33
C LEU A 102 5.93 4.33 -13.04
N TYR A 103 5.23 3.70 -13.98
CA TYR A 103 5.81 2.70 -14.87
C TYR A 103 5.36 2.97 -16.31
N ALA A 104 6.31 3.02 -17.24
CA ALA A 104 6.05 3.08 -18.68
C ALA A 104 6.66 1.85 -19.37
N ASN A 105 5.94 1.26 -20.33
CA ASN A 105 6.52 0.23 -21.18
C ASN A 105 7.42 0.84 -22.28
N ASP A 106 8.21 0.01 -22.96
CA ASP A 106 9.22 0.51 -23.89
C ASP A 106 8.60 1.23 -25.10
N LEU A 107 7.45 0.74 -25.60
CA LEU A 107 6.68 1.41 -26.67
C LEU A 107 6.27 2.84 -26.28
N PHE A 108 5.82 3.06 -25.04
CA PHE A 108 5.48 4.40 -24.55
C PHE A 108 6.71 5.31 -24.47
N LYS A 109 7.85 4.77 -24.05
CA LYS A 109 9.09 5.56 -23.94
C LYS A 109 9.60 5.96 -25.32
N GLU A 110 9.55 5.05 -26.30
CA GLU A 110 9.93 5.32 -27.69
C GLU A 110 9.03 6.39 -28.32
N GLU A 111 7.70 6.26 -28.19
CA GLU A 111 6.75 7.21 -28.77
C GLU A 111 6.91 8.64 -28.20
N HIS A 112 7.21 8.75 -26.91
CA HIS A 112 7.33 10.04 -26.23
C HIS A 112 8.77 10.52 -26.05
N SER A 113 9.76 9.88 -26.69
CA SER A 113 11.19 10.26 -26.58
C SER A 113 11.69 10.36 -25.13
N ILE A 114 11.21 9.46 -24.28
CA ILE A 114 11.65 9.35 -22.87
C ILE A 114 12.96 8.54 -22.78
N ILE A 115 13.36 7.88 -23.88
CA ILE A 115 14.69 7.30 -24.14
C ILE A 115 15.03 7.58 -25.60
#